data_AF-A0A661MY01-F1
#
_entry.id   AF-A0A661MY01-F1
#
_cell.length_a   1.000
_cell.length_b   1.000
_cell.length_c   1.000
_cell.angle_alpha   90.00
_cell.angle_beta   90.00
_cell.angle_gamma   90.00
#
_symmetry.space_group_name_H-M   'P 1'
#
loop_
_entity.id
_entity.type
_entity.pdbx_description
1 polymer ?
#
loop_
_entity_poly.entity_id
_entity_poly.type
_entity_poly.pdbx_seq_one_letter_code
_entity_poly.pdbx_strand_id
1 'polypeptide(L)'
;MARASTNRRIHLENLGDLSRTLRPIVAKNKARAERLIAELEEFRARMPEDFYRHGLALAELSRPALYAAAGHKNFRELLRARRLVGASTAYKLIAVVHNYPRAQAEGLGFAVAYALTRFVAATPEDDRASRLVAGNVMIGRTPVDRITVRQLNAATERVRRAAAKPTKDPEAKAARRAGRELQKRLRAAGAGSAKVKAVRLEGEWCLRTDMVVGDAGGWG
;
A
#
# COMPACT_ATOMS: atom_id res chain seq x y z
N MET A 1 53.11 -0.76 24.44
CA MET A 1 52.06 -1.80 24.56
C MET A 1 50.71 -1.15 24.87
N ALA A 2 49.66 -1.67 24.22
CA ALA A 2 48.24 -1.65 24.61
C ALA A 2 47.49 -0.30 24.78
N ARG A 3 46.94 0.23 23.67
CA ARG A 3 45.68 1.00 23.67
C ARG A 3 44.76 0.47 22.57
N ALA A 4 44.23 -0.73 22.76
CA ALA A 4 43.23 -1.34 21.88
C ALA A 4 42.28 -2.20 22.74
N SER A 5 41.36 -1.57 23.48
CA SER A 5 40.32 -2.34 24.19
C SER A 5 39.04 -1.57 24.53
N THR A 6 39.09 -0.24 24.66
CA THR A 6 37.90 0.51 25.13
C THR A 6 36.81 0.63 24.06
N ASN A 7 37.17 0.77 22.78
CA ASN A 7 36.18 0.99 21.71
C ASN A 7 35.41 -0.28 21.28
N ARG A 8 35.95 -1.47 21.59
CA ARG A 8 35.31 -2.76 21.27
C ARG A 8 34.29 -3.19 22.35
N ARG A 9 34.47 -2.72 23.59
CA ARG A 9 33.62 -3.07 24.75
C ARG A 9 32.25 -2.39 24.68
N ILE A 10 32.22 -1.10 24.31
CA ILE A 10 31.00 -0.30 24.15
C ILE A 10 30.08 -0.89 23.06
N HIS A 11 30.65 -1.45 21.99
CA HIS A 11 29.84 -2.08 20.93
C HIS A 11 29.27 -3.45 21.32
N LEU A 12 29.95 -4.22 22.16
CA LEU A 12 29.51 -5.57 22.58
C LEU A 12 28.44 -5.53 23.67
N GLU A 13 28.53 -4.59 24.62
CA GLU A 13 27.50 -4.37 25.65
C GLU A 13 26.18 -3.93 25.01
N ASN A 14 26.24 -2.99 24.05
CA ASN A 14 25.08 -2.56 23.28
C ASN A 14 24.43 -3.70 22.47
N LEU A 15 25.20 -4.65 21.94
CA LEU A 15 24.66 -5.82 21.22
C LEU A 15 24.00 -6.84 22.17
N GLY A 16 24.56 -7.03 23.37
CA GLY A 16 23.98 -7.87 24.41
C GLY A 16 22.63 -7.35 24.89
N ASP A 17 22.53 -6.03 25.08
CA ASP A 17 21.30 -5.36 25.50
C ASP A 17 20.25 -5.30 24.38
N LEU A 18 20.67 -5.07 23.12
CA LEU A 18 19.79 -5.24 21.96
C LEU A 18 19.26 -6.67 21.84
N SER A 19 20.12 -7.67 22.05
CA SER A 19 19.70 -9.09 22.02
C SER A 19 18.68 -9.41 23.12
N ARG A 20 18.88 -8.90 24.34
CA ARG A 20 17.98 -9.14 25.47
C ARG A 20 16.61 -8.48 25.25
N THR A 21 16.57 -7.30 24.65
CA THR A 21 15.32 -6.57 24.34
C THR A 21 14.60 -7.12 23.11
N LEU A 22 15.32 -7.58 22.09
CA LEU A 22 14.73 -8.12 20.86
C LEU A 22 14.19 -9.55 21.02
N ARG A 23 14.81 -10.39 21.85
CA ARG A 23 14.37 -11.78 22.11
C ARG A 23 12.87 -11.92 22.42
N PRO A 24 12.28 -11.18 23.39
CA PRO A 24 10.85 -11.28 23.69
C PRO A 24 9.97 -10.79 22.53
N ILE A 25 10.43 -9.79 21.77
CA ILE A 25 9.70 -9.27 20.60
C ILE A 25 9.66 -10.33 19.50
N VAL A 26 10.80 -10.98 19.20
CA VAL A 26 10.88 -12.06 18.22
C VAL A 26 10.01 -13.25 18.64
N ALA A 27 10.05 -13.65 19.92
CA ALA A 27 9.21 -14.74 20.43
C ALA A 27 7.71 -14.42 20.31
N LYS A 28 7.30 -13.19 20.66
CA LYS A 28 5.91 -12.73 20.50
C LYS A 28 5.48 -12.71 19.04
N ASN A 29 6.33 -12.20 18.14
CA ASN A 29 6.06 -12.17 16.71
C ASN A 29 5.97 -13.58 16.12
N LYS A 30 6.83 -14.51 16.56
CA LYS A 30 6.76 -15.92 16.15
C LYS A 30 5.43 -16.54 16.58
N ALA A 31 5.04 -16.41 17.85
CA ALA A 31 3.77 -16.93 18.34
C ALA A 31 2.57 -16.31 17.59
N ARG A 32 2.64 -15.01 17.26
CA ARG A 32 1.60 -14.34 16.48
C ARG A 32 1.55 -14.86 15.04
N ALA A 33 2.70 -15.03 14.39
CA ALA A 33 2.78 -15.54 13.02
C ALA A 33 2.24 -16.98 12.94
N GLU A 34 2.63 -17.87 13.86
CA GLU A 34 2.13 -19.25 13.89
C GLU A 34 0.62 -19.31 14.13
N ARG A 35 0.06 -18.44 14.99
CA ARG A 35 -1.40 -18.33 15.15
C ARG A 35 -2.11 -17.93 13.85
N LEU A 36 -1.58 -16.92 13.16
CA LEU A 36 -2.16 -16.47 11.88
C LEU A 36 -2.06 -17.54 10.79
N ILE A 37 -0.96 -18.31 10.78
CA ILE A 37 -0.78 -19.46 9.88
C ILE A 37 -1.84 -20.52 10.17
N ALA A 38 -2.00 -20.92 11.43
CA ALA A 38 -3.01 -21.90 11.84
C ALA A 38 -4.42 -21.44 11.46
N GLU A 39 -4.77 -20.18 11.74
CA GLU A 39 -6.03 -19.58 11.30
C GLU A 39 -6.21 -19.73 9.77
N LEU A 40 -5.21 -19.34 8.97
CA LEU A 40 -5.28 -19.44 7.50
C LEU A 40 -5.38 -20.88 6.99
N GLU A 41 -4.79 -21.86 7.69
CA GLU A 41 -4.88 -23.28 7.36
C GLU A 41 -6.29 -23.83 7.63
N GLU A 42 -6.91 -23.46 8.75
CA GLU A 42 -8.28 -23.87 9.11
C GLU A 42 -9.34 -23.33 8.13
N PHE A 43 -9.13 -22.14 7.57
CA PHE A 43 -10.11 -21.51 6.68
C PHE A 43 -10.07 -21.99 5.23
N ARG A 44 -9.13 -22.86 4.85
CA ARG A 44 -8.94 -23.30 3.45
C ARG A 44 -10.19 -23.98 2.84
N ALA A 45 -11.15 -24.42 3.68
CA ALA A 45 -12.40 -25.04 3.26
C ALA A 45 -13.59 -24.07 3.06
N ARG A 46 -13.52 -22.79 3.49
CA ARG A 46 -14.65 -21.83 3.53
C ARG A 46 -14.33 -20.48 2.86
N MET A 47 -13.48 -20.52 1.84
CA MET A 47 -12.85 -19.31 1.28
C MET A 47 -13.81 -18.26 0.69
N PRO A 48 -14.95 -18.60 0.06
CA PRO A 48 -15.90 -17.60 -0.45
C PRO A 48 -16.53 -16.76 0.65
N GLU A 49 -16.89 -17.38 1.77
CA GLU A 49 -17.59 -16.72 2.88
C GLU A 49 -16.63 -15.90 3.79
N ASP A 50 -15.36 -16.33 3.91
CA ASP A 50 -14.40 -15.73 4.86
C ASP A 50 -13.28 -14.90 4.21
N PHE A 51 -13.41 -14.48 2.95
CA PHE A 51 -12.32 -13.81 2.22
C PHE A 51 -11.80 -12.53 2.91
N TYR A 52 -12.67 -11.77 3.60
CA TYR A 52 -12.26 -10.56 4.31
C TYR A 52 -11.36 -10.88 5.51
N ARG A 53 -11.73 -11.90 6.29
CA ARG A 53 -10.92 -12.38 7.42
C ARG A 53 -9.56 -12.91 6.96
N HIS A 54 -9.53 -13.68 5.85
CA HIS A 54 -8.28 -14.11 5.24
C HIS A 54 -7.42 -12.92 4.83
N GLY A 55 -8.02 -11.90 4.20
CA GLY A 55 -7.32 -10.68 3.80
C GLY A 55 -6.66 -9.98 4.98
N LEU A 56 -7.33 -9.89 6.14
CA LEU A 56 -6.78 -9.29 7.36
C LEU A 56 -5.59 -10.10 7.89
N ALA A 57 -5.75 -11.42 8.01
CA ALA A 57 -4.68 -12.28 8.49
C ALA A 57 -3.44 -12.25 7.57
N LEU A 58 -3.67 -12.26 6.25
CA LEU A 58 -2.61 -12.13 5.25
C LEU A 58 -1.96 -10.74 5.28
N ALA A 59 -2.74 -9.67 5.47
CA ALA A 59 -2.21 -8.31 5.57
C ALA A 59 -1.31 -8.16 6.80
N GLU A 60 -1.70 -8.76 7.92
CA GLU A 60 -0.88 -8.79 9.12
C GLU A 60 0.38 -9.62 8.89
N LEU A 61 0.24 -10.85 8.38
CA LEU A 61 1.36 -11.76 8.13
C LEU A 61 2.36 -11.23 7.08
N SER A 62 1.93 -10.32 6.21
CA SER A 62 2.80 -9.65 5.24
C SER A 62 3.82 -8.69 5.86
N ARG A 63 3.69 -8.36 7.16
CA ARG A 63 4.63 -7.48 7.87
C ARG A 63 6.01 -8.13 8.03
N PRO A 64 7.12 -7.40 7.76
CA PRO A 64 8.48 -7.95 7.86
C PRO A 64 8.82 -8.64 9.16
N ALA A 65 8.41 -8.05 10.28
CA ALA A 65 8.66 -8.61 11.60
C ALA A 65 8.01 -9.99 11.82
N LEU A 66 6.87 -10.27 11.16
CA LEU A 66 6.13 -11.51 11.37
C LEU A 66 6.64 -12.65 10.48
N TYR A 67 6.81 -12.42 9.18
CA TYR A 67 7.34 -13.48 8.32
C TYR A 67 8.81 -13.80 8.65
N ALA A 68 9.60 -12.82 9.11
CA ALA A 68 10.96 -13.05 9.56
C ALA A 68 11.00 -13.85 10.88
N ALA A 69 10.09 -13.55 11.82
CA ALA A 69 9.98 -14.32 13.06
C ALA A 69 9.49 -15.76 12.83
N ALA A 70 8.74 -16.00 11.75
CA ALA A 70 8.37 -17.34 11.28
C ALA A 70 9.50 -18.05 10.50
N GLY A 71 10.67 -17.42 10.33
CA GLY A 71 11.85 -18.02 9.69
C GLY A 71 11.91 -17.88 8.17
N HIS A 72 11.13 -16.97 7.58
CA HIS A 72 11.08 -16.78 6.12
C HIS A 72 11.71 -15.43 5.72
N LYS A 73 12.39 -15.37 4.57
CA LYS A 73 13.07 -14.15 4.11
C LYS A 73 12.08 -13.10 3.59
N ASN A 74 10.96 -13.55 3.05
CA ASN A 74 9.91 -12.69 2.53
C ASN A 74 8.55 -13.37 2.59
N PHE A 75 7.49 -12.58 2.44
CA PHE A 75 6.12 -13.06 2.51
C PHE A 75 5.78 -14.13 1.45
N ARG A 76 6.32 -14.05 0.23
CA ARG A 76 6.04 -15.06 -0.81
C ARG A 76 6.63 -16.43 -0.46
N GLU A 77 7.82 -16.43 0.13
CA GLU A 77 8.46 -17.66 0.62
C GLU A 77 7.62 -18.31 1.72
N LEU A 78 7.12 -17.52 2.68
CA LEU A 78 6.21 -18.00 3.73
C LEU A 78 4.97 -18.67 3.13
N LEU A 79 4.28 -17.97 2.22
CA LEU A 79 3.06 -18.49 1.58
C LEU A 79 3.30 -19.83 0.87
N ARG A 80 4.43 -19.97 0.19
CA ARG A 80 4.83 -21.19 -0.52
C ARG A 80 5.20 -22.31 0.46
N ALA A 81 6.04 -22.02 1.44
CA ALA A 81 6.53 -23.00 2.41
C ALA A 81 5.39 -23.61 3.23
N ARG A 82 4.42 -22.77 3.62
CA ARG A 82 3.24 -23.17 4.40
C ARG A 82 2.03 -23.58 3.55
N ARG A 83 2.16 -23.59 2.21
CA ARG A 83 1.09 -23.99 1.28
C ARG A 83 -0.27 -23.32 1.55
N LEU A 84 -0.23 -22.03 1.92
CA LEU A 84 -1.42 -21.28 2.35
C LEU A 84 -2.31 -20.91 1.16
N VAL A 85 -1.88 -19.90 0.40
CA VAL A 85 -2.57 -19.41 -0.80
C VAL A 85 -1.52 -18.95 -1.83
N GLY A 86 -1.91 -18.94 -3.11
CA GLY A 86 -1.05 -18.37 -4.15
C GLY A 86 -0.77 -16.88 -3.88
N ALA A 87 0.47 -16.43 -4.11
CA ALA A 87 0.90 -15.06 -3.83
C ALA A 87 -0.02 -14.02 -4.49
N SER A 88 -0.38 -14.23 -5.76
CA SER A 88 -1.31 -13.34 -6.47
C SER A 88 -2.66 -13.23 -5.77
N THR A 89 -3.22 -14.32 -5.25
CA THR A 89 -4.48 -14.31 -4.49
C THR A 89 -4.31 -13.59 -3.16
N ALA A 90 -3.20 -13.81 -2.45
CA ALA A 90 -2.93 -13.10 -1.20
C ALA A 90 -2.91 -11.58 -1.38
N TYR A 91 -2.17 -11.08 -2.37
CA TYR A 91 -2.13 -9.64 -2.64
C TYR A 91 -3.48 -9.06 -3.05
N LYS A 92 -4.32 -9.82 -3.75
CA LYS A 92 -5.70 -9.40 -4.07
C LYS A 92 -6.54 -9.24 -2.80
N LEU A 93 -6.49 -10.22 -1.89
CA LEU A 93 -7.23 -10.19 -0.62
C LEU A 93 -6.77 -9.03 0.27
N ILE A 94 -5.46 -8.84 0.37
CA ILE A 94 -4.84 -7.70 1.09
C ILE A 94 -5.30 -6.37 0.49
N ALA A 95 -5.29 -6.24 -0.84
CA ALA A 95 -5.73 -5.02 -1.51
C ALA A 95 -7.20 -4.68 -1.20
N VAL A 96 -8.08 -5.68 -1.08
CA VAL A 96 -9.49 -5.47 -0.72
C VAL A 96 -9.60 -4.94 0.71
N VAL A 97 -8.99 -5.58 1.71
CA VAL A 97 -9.12 -5.14 3.12
C VAL A 97 -8.52 -3.76 3.38
N HIS A 98 -7.55 -3.32 2.59
CA HIS A 98 -7.00 -1.95 2.68
C HIS A 98 -7.91 -0.87 2.09
N ASN A 99 -8.84 -1.24 1.19
CA ASN A 99 -9.67 -0.28 0.48
C ASN A 99 -11.11 -0.20 1.01
N TYR A 100 -11.58 -1.25 1.70
CA TYR A 100 -12.97 -1.36 2.14
C TYR A 100 -13.08 -1.78 3.61
N PRO A 101 -14.06 -1.21 4.35
CA PRO A 101 -14.63 -1.84 5.53
C PRO A 101 -15.27 -3.19 5.21
N ARG A 102 -15.40 -4.05 6.22
CA ARG A 102 -15.94 -5.41 6.10
C ARG A 102 -17.29 -5.46 5.38
N ALA A 103 -18.28 -4.73 5.87
CA ALA A 103 -19.64 -4.74 5.32
C ALA A 103 -19.69 -4.35 3.83
N GLN A 104 -18.86 -3.38 3.41
CA GLN A 104 -18.79 -2.98 2.00
C GLN A 104 -18.15 -4.07 1.12
N ALA A 105 -17.07 -4.69 1.61
CA ALA A 105 -16.41 -5.76 0.88
C ALA A 105 -17.35 -6.97 0.73
N GLU A 106 -18.04 -7.35 1.80
CA GLU A 106 -19.01 -8.46 1.80
C GLU A 106 -20.18 -8.19 0.86
N GLY A 107 -20.74 -6.97 0.88
CA GLY A 107 -21.83 -6.58 -0.01
C GLY A 107 -21.47 -6.62 -1.50
N LEU A 108 -20.22 -6.35 -1.87
CA LEU A 108 -19.74 -6.45 -3.25
C LEU A 108 -19.32 -7.87 -3.64
N GLY A 109 -18.86 -8.66 -2.66
CA GLY A 109 -18.10 -9.87 -2.90
C GLY A 109 -16.67 -9.63 -3.40
N PHE A 110 -15.80 -10.62 -3.21
CA PHE A 110 -14.37 -10.51 -3.47
C PHE A 110 -14.01 -10.04 -4.90
N ALA A 111 -14.63 -10.64 -5.92
CA ALA A 111 -14.25 -10.40 -7.31
C ALA A 111 -14.57 -8.96 -7.76
N VAL A 112 -15.75 -8.44 -7.39
CA VAL A 112 -16.16 -7.07 -7.70
C VAL A 112 -15.35 -6.07 -6.89
N ALA A 113 -15.20 -6.31 -5.57
CA ALA A 113 -14.40 -5.43 -4.70
C ALA A 113 -12.96 -5.27 -5.22
N TYR A 114 -12.31 -6.36 -5.61
CA TYR A 114 -10.96 -6.30 -6.18
C TYR A 114 -10.93 -5.59 -7.54
N ALA A 115 -11.88 -5.87 -8.44
CA ALA A 115 -11.96 -5.22 -9.73
C ALA A 115 -12.18 -3.69 -9.59
N LEU A 116 -12.97 -3.25 -8.61
CA LEU A 116 -13.20 -1.85 -8.33
C LEU A 116 -11.94 -1.17 -7.75
N THR A 117 -11.19 -1.85 -6.88
CA THR A 117 -9.88 -1.35 -6.42
C THR A 117 -8.93 -1.12 -7.60
N ARG A 118 -8.93 -2.02 -8.60
CA ARG A 118 -8.11 -1.84 -9.81
C ARG A 118 -8.58 -0.69 -10.69
N PHE A 119 -9.88 -0.47 -10.78
CA PHE A 119 -10.45 0.66 -11.52
C PHE A 119 -9.99 1.98 -10.91
N VAL A 120 -10.14 2.14 -9.60
CA VAL A 120 -9.71 3.34 -8.86
C VAL A 120 -8.20 3.57 -8.99
N ALA A 121 -7.39 2.51 -8.90
CA ALA A 121 -5.93 2.64 -9.09
C ALA A 121 -5.53 3.06 -10.53
N ALA A 122 -6.43 2.90 -11.51
CA ALA A 122 -6.21 3.34 -12.88
C ALA A 122 -6.73 4.77 -13.13
N THR A 123 -7.59 5.32 -12.27
CA THR A 123 -8.12 6.68 -12.43
C THR A 123 -7.12 7.73 -11.95
N PRO A 124 -7.03 8.90 -12.61
CA PRO A 124 -6.10 9.96 -12.20
C PRO A 124 -6.50 10.68 -10.90
N GLU A 125 -7.77 10.56 -10.51
CA GLU A 125 -8.33 11.17 -9.31
C GLU A 125 -7.98 10.34 -8.07
N ASP A 126 -7.64 11.01 -6.96
CA ASP A 126 -7.33 10.40 -5.66
C ASP A 126 -8.62 9.92 -4.95
N ASP A 127 -9.45 9.19 -5.68
CA ASP A 127 -10.62 8.55 -5.11
C ASP A 127 -10.23 7.32 -4.31
N ARG A 128 -10.96 7.09 -3.22
CA ARG A 128 -10.88 5.82 -2.48
C ARG A 128 -12.03 4.94 -2.93
N ALA A 129 -11.75 3.67 -3.20
CA ALA A 129 -12.78 2.74 -3.68
C ALA A 129 -14.00 2.65 -2.73
N SER A 130 -13.77 2.69 -1.42
CA SER A 130 -14.83 2.76 -0.40
C SER A 130 -15.75 3.97 -0.51
N ARG A 131 -15.25 5.12 -1.00
CA ARG A 131 -16.09 6.32 -1.22
C ARG A 131 -17.00 6.15 -2.42
N LEU A 132 -16.52 5.51 -3.49
CA LEU A 132 -17.35 5.22 -4.66
C LEU A 132 -18.51 4.28 -4.31
N VAL A 133 -18.26 3.30 -3.43
CA VAL A 133 -19.30 2.39 -2.92
C VAL A 133 -20.30 3.15 -2.06
N ALA A 134 -19.82 3.95 -1.10
CA ALA A 134 -20.70 4.70 -0.20
C ALA A 134 -21.61 5.70 -0.93
N GLY A 135 -21.10 6.35 -1.99
CA GLY A 135 -21.88 7.28 -2.83
C GLY A 135 -22.65 6.60 -3.96
N ASN A 136 -22.55 5.27 -4.10
CA ASN A 136 -23.08 4.50 -5.22
C ASN A 136 -22.85 5.15 -6.60
N VAL A 137 -21.62 5.60 -6.84
CA VAL A 137 -21.26 6.42 -8.01
C VAL A 137 -21.48 5.64 -9.31
N MET A 138 -21.85 6.35 -10.38
CA MET A 138 -21.99 5.76 -11.71
C MET A 138 -20.63 5.55 -12.36
N ILE A 139 -20.29 4.30 -12.71
CA ILE A 139 -19.12 3.98 -13.53
C ILE A 139 -19.61 3.67 -14.95
N GLY A 140 -19.45 4.64 -15.84
CA GLY A 140 -20.07 4.59 -17.17
C GLY A 140 -21.56 4.89 -17.09
N ARG A 141 -22.41 3.86 -17.21
CA ARG A 141 -23.88 3.97 -17.12
C ARG A 141 -24.48 3.02 -16.08
N THR A 142 -23.65 2.50 -15.19
CA THR A 142 -24.07 1.50 -14.20
C THR A 142 -23.64 1.97 -12.81
N PRO A 143 -24.55 1.94 -11.81
CA PRO A 143 -24.19 2.24 -10.43
C PRO A 143 -23.26 1.15 -9.87
N VAL A 144 -22.42 1.51 -8.90
CA VAL A 144 -21.41 0.61 -8.31
C VAL A 144 -22.03 -0.65 -7.70
N ASP A 145 -23.21 -0.56 -7.11
CA ASP A 145 -23.92 -1.70 -6.50
C ASP A 145 -24.36 -2.79 -7.51
N ARG A 146 -24.54 -2.44 -8.79
CA ARG A 146 -24.97 -3.35 -9.86
C ARG A 146 -23.88 -3.65 -10.87
N ILE A 147 -22.67 -3.13 -10.67
CA ILE A 147 -21.61 -3.27 -11.65
C ILE A 147 -21.01 -4.67 -11.63
N THR A 148 -20.83 -5.24 -12.81
CA THR A 148 -20.18 -6.54 -12.98
C THR A 148 -18.66 -6.39 -13.10
N VAL A 149 -17.93 -7.45 -12.78
CA VAL A 149 -16.47 -7.53 -12.98
C VAL A 149 -16.08 -7.24 -14.44
N ARG A 150 -16.87 -7.73 -15.41
CA ARG A 150 -16.64 -7.50 -16.84
C ARG A 150 -16.74 -6.01 -17.18
N GLN A 151 -17.75 -5.32 -16.65
CA GLN A 151 -17.92 -3.87 -16.86
C GLN A 151 -16.79 -3.07 -16.20
N LEU A 152 -16.37 -3.43 -14.98
CA LEU A 152 -15.24 -2.81 -14.30
C LEU A 152 -13.92 -2.98 -15.07
N ASN A 153 -13.65 -4.19 -15.58
CA ASN A 153 -12.46 -4.44 -16.40
C ASN A 153 -12.49 -3.61 -17.68
N ALA A 154 -13.64 -3.56 -18.38
CA ALA A 154 -13.80 -2.74 -19.58
C ALA A 154 -13.67 -1.23 -19.30
N ALA A 155 -14.17 -0.75 -18.15
CA ALA A 155 -13.98 0.63 -17.71
C ALA A 155 -12.50 0.93 -17.40
N THR A 156 -11.84 0.04 -16.67
CA THR A 156 -10.41 0.15 -16.33
C THR A 156 -9.54 0.25 -17.59
N GLU A 157 -9.79 -0.61 -18.59
CA GLU A 157 -9.04 -0.58 -19.84
C GLU A 157 -9.32 0.68 -20.67
N ARG A 158 -10.55 1.22 -20.65
CA ARG A 158 -10.84 2.51 -21.28
C ARG A 158 -10.04 3.65 -20.64
N VAL A 159 -9.99 3.70 -19.31
CA VAL A 159 -9.21 4.71 -18.57
C VAL A 159 -7.72 4.58 -18.90
N ARG A 160 -7.17 3.35 -18.89
CA ARG A 160 -5.77 3.10 -19.23
C ARG A 160 -5.44 3.52 -20.66
N ARG A 161 -6.28 3.18 -21.62
CA ARG A 161 -6.09 3.58 -23.03
C ARG A 161 -6.17 5.10 -23.20
N ALA A 162 -7.09 5.76 -22.49
CA ALA A 162 -7.18 7.23 -22.50
C ALA A 162 -5.91 7.87 -21.90
N ALA A 163 -5.36 7.31 -20.82
CA ALA A 163 -4.11 7.78 -20.21
C ALA A 163 -2.86 7.47 -21.05
N ALA A 164 -2.89 6.38 -21.85
CA ALA A 164 -1.82 5.97 -22.74
C ALA A 164 -1.77 6.78 -24.04
N LYS A 165 -2.88 7.41 -24.45
CA LYS A 165 -2.86 8.35 -25.58
C LYS A 165 -1.90 9.49 -25.25
N PRO A 166 -0.94 9.82 -26.15
CA PRO A 166 -0.06 10.96 -25.96
C PRO A 166 -0.89 12.20 -25.67
N THR A 167 -0.66 12.82 -24.52
CA THR A 167 -1.20 14.14 -24.23
C THR A 167 -0.65 15.09 -25.29
N LYS A 168 -1.51 15.94 -25.85
CA LYS A 168 -1.17 16.90 -26.93
C LYS A 168 -0.01 17.85 -26.60
N ASP A 169 0.40 17.90 -25.33
CA ASP A 169 1.55 18.65 -24.81
C ASP A 169 2.38 17.75 -23.85
N PRO A 170 3.45 17.10 -24.35
CA PRO A 170 4.34 16.26 -23.54
C PRO A 170 5.15 17.06 -22.51
N GLU A 171 5.42 18.34 -22.75
CA GLU A 171 6.15 19.22 -21.82
C GLU A 171 5.29 19.53 -20.59
N ALA A 172 4.00 19.82 -20.78
CA ALA A 172 3.05 20.00 -19.67
C ALA A 172 2.97 18.75 -18.77
N LYS A 173 3.08 17.55 -19.38
CA LYS A 173 3.07 16.29 -18.63
C LYS A 173 4.37 16.11 -17.83
N ALA A 174 5.52 16.41 -18.43
CA ALA A 174 6.82 16.35 -17.75
C ALA A 174 6.87 17.33 -16.57
N ALA A 175 6.41 18.57 -16.76
CA ALA A 175 6.36 19.60 -15.73
C ALA A 175 5.45 19.21 -14.56
N ARG A 176 4.25 18.67 -14.84
CA ARG A 176 3.34 18.15 -13.79
C ARG A 176 3.95 16.98 -13.04
N ARG A 177 4.70 16.10 -13.71
CA ARG A 177 5.39 14.97 -13.07
C ARG A 177 6.49 15.46 -12.14
N ALA A 178 7.31 16.42 -12.58
CA ALA A 178 8.34 17.05 -11.76
C ALA A 178 7.73 17.72 -10.52
N GLY A 179 6.60 18.42 -10.68
CA GLY A 179 5.87 19.03 -9.56
C GLY A 179 5.39 18.02 -8.52
N ARG A 180 4.80 16.89 -8.95
CA ARG A 180 4.37 15.82 -8.02
C ARG A 180 5.54 15.20 -7.26
N GLU A 181 6.66 14.96 -7.96
CA GLU A 181 7.85 14.38 -7.34
C GLU A 181 8.45 15.32 -6.30
N LEU A 182 8.53 16.62 -6.60
CA LEU A 182 8.96 17.64 -5.65
C LEU A 182 8.00 17.73 -4.44
N GLN A 183 6.69 17.77 -4.68
CA GLN A 183 5.70 17.80 -3.59
C GLN A 183 5.83 16.59 -2.66
N LYS A 184 6.05 15.40 -3.23
CA LYS A 184 6.27 14.17 -2.46
C LYS A 184 7.51 14.27 -1.59
N ARG A 185 8.62 14.79 -2.13
CA ARG A 185 9.87 15.00 -1.38
C ARG A 185 9.69 16.01 -0.25
N LEU A 186 9.03 17.13 -0.51
CA LEU A 186 8.73 18.16 0.49
C LEU A 186 7.89 17.60 1.64
N ARG A 187 6.83 16.84 1.35
CA ARG A 187 6.00 16.20 2.38
C ARG A 187 6.73 15.11 3.15
N ALA A 188 7.58 14.32 2.49
CA ALA A 188 8.41 13.32 3.15
C ALA A 188 9.42 13.95 4.11
N ALA A 189 9.85 15.17 3.85
CA ALA A 189 10.76 15.94 4.68
C ALA A 189 10.06 16.82 5.73
N GLY A 190 8.76 16.65 5.95
CA GLY A 190 8.02 17.34 7.02
C GLY A 190 7.19 18.55 6.58
N ALA A 191 7.27 19.01 5.33
CA ALA A 191 6.43 20.10 4.83
C ALA A 191 5.04 19.57 4.43
N GLY A 192 4.22 19.22 5.42
CA GLY A 192 2.92 18.55 5.25
C GLY A 192 1.92 19.35 4.42
N SER A 193 1.93 20.69 4.55
CA SER A 193 1.06 21.59 3.79
C SER A 193 1.55 21.89 2.36
N ALA A 194 2.72 21.40 1.97
CA ALA A 194 3.32 21.75 0.68
C ALA A 194 2.40 21.38 -0.51
N LYS A 195 2.17 22.38 -1.36
CA LYS A 195 1.49 22.28 -2.65
C LYS A 195 2.45 22.75 -3.73
N VAL A 196 2.73 21.90 -4.71
CA VAL A 196 3.58 22.25 -5.86
C VAL A 196 2.73 22.24 -7.11
N LYS A 197 2.73 23.36 -7.85
CA LYS A 197 2.04 23.51 -9.13
C LYS A 197 3.06 23.77 -10.24
N ALA A 198 2.92 23.06 -11.34
CA ALA A 198 3.59 23.42 -12.59
C ALA A 198 2.83 24.60 -13.21
N VAL A 199 3.52 25.72 -13.39
CA VAL A 199 3.00 26.94 -14.02
C VAL A 199 3.86 27.28 -15.22
N ARG A 200 3.25 27.83 -16.28
CA ARG A 200 3.99 28.30 -17.45
C ARG A 200 4.24 29.79 -17.29
N LEU A 201 5.50 30.18 -17.21
CA LEU A 201 5.95 31.57 -17.09
C LEU A 201 6.90 31.85 -18.26
N GLU A 202 6.64 32.90 -19.03
CA GLU A 202 7.50 33.33 -20.14
C GLU A 202 7.83 32.22 -21.17
N GLY A 203 6.89 31.29 -21.37
CA GLY A 203 7.06 30.17 -22.30
C GLY A 203 7.69 28.91 -21.68
N GLU A 204 8.31 29.02 -20.51
CA GLU A 204 8.93 27.92 -19.78
C GLU A 204 8.04 27.34 -18.67
N TRP A 205 8.28 26.08 -18.30
CA TRP A 205 7.60 25.43 -17.20
C TRP A 205 8.37 25.63 -15.89
N CYS A 206 7.77 26.35 -14.95
CA CYS A 206 8.30 26.55 -13.62
C CYS A 206 7.48 25.76 -12.58
N LEU A 207 8.11 25.42 -11.45
CA LEU A 207 7.42 24.85 -10.30
C LEU A 207 7.21 25.93 -9.24
N ARG A 208 5.95 26.25 -8.96
CA ARG A 208 5.55 27.11 -7.86
C ARG A 208 5.23 26.27 -6.64
N THR A 209 5.85 26.60 -5.52
CA THR A 209 5.62 25.92 -4.24
C THR A 209 4.92 26.87 -3.28
N ASP A 210 3.76 26.47 -2.79
CA ASP A 210 3.02 27.17 -1.74
C ASP A 210 3.02 26.28 -0.48
N MET A 211 3.42 26.82 0.67
CA MET A 211 3.41 26.12 1.97
C MET A 211 3.20 27.09 3.13
N VAL A 212 2.74 26.58 4.28
CA VAL A 212 2.60 27.38 5.50
C VAL A 212 3.98 27.64 6.10
N VAL A 213 4.25 28.86 6.57
CA VAL A 213 5.58 29.27 7.09
C VAL A 213 6.06 28.36 8.25
N GLY A 214 5.15 27.86 9.08
CA GLY A 214 5.47 26.90 10.15
C GLY A 214 6.04 25.56 9.65
N ASP A 215 5.71 25.15 8.43
CA ASP A 215 6.24 23.95 7.78
C ASP A 215 7.59 24.20 7.06
N ALA A 216 7.99 25.47 6.91
CA ALA A 216 9.22 25.88 6.24
C ALA A 216 10.46 25.84 7.16
N GLY A 217 10.26 25.74 8.49
CA GLY A 217 11.33 25.82 9.50
C GLY A 217 12.37 24.68 9.48
N GLY A 218 12.19 23.65 8.64
CA GLY A 218 13.14 22.55 8.46
C GLY A 218 14.07 22.68 7.24
N TRP A 219 14.01 23.80 6.50
CA TRP A 219 14.64 23.98 5.19
C TRP A 219 15.41 25.31 5.06
N GLY A 220 16.27 25.60 6.03
CA GLY A 220 17.29 26.66 5.98
C GLY A 220 18.68 26.07 5.75
#